data_AF-A0A949CDZ1-F1
#
_entry.id   AF-A0A949CDZ1-F1
#
_cell.length_a   1.000
_cell.length_b   1.000
_cell.length_c   1.000
_cell.angle_alpha   90.00
_cell.angle_beta   90.00
_cell.angle_gamma   90.00
#
_symmetry.space_group_name_H-M   'P 1'
#
loop_
_entity.id
_entity.type
_entity.pdbx_description
1 polymer ?
#
loop_
_entity_poly.entity_id
_entity_poly.type
_entity_poly.pdbx_seq_one_letter_code
_entity_poly.pdbx_strand_id
1 'polypeptide(L)'
;MAKKKTTKYIFVVGGVMSGVGKGITTASIGTILQAKGYIVSAIKIDPYINVDAGTMNPIEHGEVFVTEDGDETDQDIGNYERFLNQNIYKENYMTTGRVYLSVIQRERNLEYGGKCVEVVPHIPMEIRDRIKKAVKKTKAEIMIIEIGGTVGEYQNLLFLEAARMMHLYNPK
;
A
#
# COMPACT_ATOMS: atom_id res chain seq x y z
N MET A 1 22.21 -10.55 -22.34
CA MET A 1 21.81 -10.23 -20.95
C MET A 1 20.41 -9.64 -20.97
N ALA A 2 19.43 -10.28 -20.32
CA ALA A 2 18.08 -9.75 -20.27
C ALA A 2 18.07 -8.39 -19.54
N LYS A 3 17.48 -7.37 -20.17
CA LYS A 3 17.33 -6.03 -19.61
C LYS A 3 16.63 -6.16 -18.24
N LYS A 4 17.30 -5.79 -17.15
CA LYS A 4 16.73 -5.84 -15.79
C LYS A 4 15.43 -5.03 -15.81
N LYS A 5 14.29 -5.71 -15.75
CA LYS A 5 12.97 -5.09 -15.92
C LYS A 5 12.67 -4.28 -14.64
N THR A 6 12.84 -2.97 -14.70
CA THR A 6 12.50 -2.07 -13.58
C THR A 6 10.99 -2.05 -13.42
N THR A 7 10.49 -2.49 -12.26
CA THR A 7 9.06 -2.41 -11.89
C THR A 7 8.52 -1.00 -12.10
N LYS A 8 7.30 -0.92 -12.61
CA LYS A 8 6.54 0.32 -12.79
C LYS A 8 5.56 0.46 -11.63
N TYR A 9 5.30 1.70 -11.23
CA TYR A 9 4.40 2.02 -10.13
C TYR A 9 3.28 2.91 -10.67
N ILE A 10 2.03 2.56 -10.38
CA ILE A 10 0.85 3.37 -10.68
C ILE A 10 0.23 3.75 -9.35
N PHE A 11 0.27 5.03 -8.99
CA PHE A 11 -0.38 5.53 -7.78
C PHE A 11 -1.80 6.00 -8.13
N VAL A 12 -2.80 5.44 -7.45
CA VAL A 12 -4.21 5.81 -7.57
C VAL A 12 -4.59 6.60 -6.32
N VAL A 13 -5.04 7.84 -6.52
CA VAL A 13 -5.41 8.78 -5.45
C VAL A 13 -6.81 9.33 -5.70
N GLY A 14 -7.57 9.61 -4.64
CA GLY A 14 -8.91 10.17 -4.74
C GLY A 14 -8.94 11.67 -4.51
N GLY A 15 -9.65 12.41 -5.37
CA GLY A 15 -10.00 13.80 -5.11
C GLY A 15 -11.45 13.95 -4.66
N VAL A 16 -11.75 15.09 -4.03
CA VAL A 16 -13.10 15.56 -3.69
C VAL A 16 -13.82 14.77 -2.59
N MET A 17 -14.10 13.48 -2.80
CA MET A 17 -14.89 12.67 -1.86
C MET A 17 -14.43 11.21 -1.84
N SER A 18 -14.51 10.58 -0.66
CA SER A 18 -14.32 9.13 -0.48
C SER A 18 -15.55 8.33 -0.90
N GLY A 19 -15.37 7.04 -1.23
CA GLY A 19 -16.47 6.13 -1.57
C GLY A 19 -16.93 6.14 -3.04
N VAL A 20 -16.28 6.90 -3.92
CA VAL A 20 -16.68 7.04 -5.34
C VAL A 20 -16.34 5.79 -6.21
N GLY A 21 -15.48 4.90 -5.72
CA GLY A 21 -15.10 3.67 -6.45
C GLY A 21 -13.62 3.56 -6.83
N LYS A 22 -12.73 4.09 -5.97
CA LYS A 22 -11.26 3.93 -6.13
C LYS A 22 -10.86 2.45 -6.21
N GLY A 23 -11.29 1.63 -5.25
CA GLY A 23 -11.04 0.18 -5.21
C GLY A 23 -11.34 -0.53 -6.53
N ILE A 24 -12.55 -0.36 -7.03
CA ILE A 24 -12.99 -0.98 -8.29
C ILE A 24 -12.19 -0.46 -9.50
N THR A 25 -11.87 0.84 -9.52
CA THR A 25 -11.04 1.42 -10.59
C THR A 25 -9.62 0.84 -10.55
N THR A 26 -8.99 0.78 -9.37
CA THR A 26 -7.67 0.17 -9.13
C THR A 26 -7.65 -1.27 -9.63
N ALA A 27 -8.64 -2.07 -9.23
CA ALA A 27 -8.77 -3.46 -9.61
C ALA A 27 -8.92 -3.63 -11.14
N SER A 28 -9.80 -2.83 -11.75
CA SER A 28 -10.06 -2.86 -13.20
C SER A 28 -8.83 -2.50 -14.03
N ILE A 29 -8.05 -1.49 -13.62
CA ILE A 29 -6.77 -1.15 -14.26
C ILE A 29 -5.83 -2.36 -14.21
N GLY A 30 -5.76 -3.04 -13.06
CA GLY A 30 -4.94 -4.22 -12.89
C GLY A 30 -5.34 -5.38 -13.80
N THR A 31 -6.63 -5.69 -13.90
CA THR A 31 -7.15 -6.72 -14.80
C THR A 31 -6.84 -6.42 -16.27
N ILE A 32 -6.98 -5.16 -16.71
CA ILE A 32 -6.64 -4.76 -18.08
C ILE A 32 -5.15 -4.98 -18.36
N LEU A 33 -4.28 -4.65 -17.41
CA LEU A 33 -2.84 -4.84 -17.54
C LEU A 33 -2.44 -6.33 -17.52
N GLN A 34 -3.09 -7.14 -16.68
CA GLN A 34 -2.92 -8.61 -16.71
C GLN A 34 -3.35 -9.18 -18.07
N ALA A 35 -4.46 -8.72 -18.64
CA ALA A 35 -4.92 -9.13 -19.97
C ALA A 35 -3.93 -8.76 -21.09
N LYS A 36 -3.03 -7.80 -20.85
CA LYS A 36 -1.91 -7.45 -21.75
C LYS A 36 -0.64 -8.28 -21.51
N GLY A 37 -0.68 -9.25 -20.59
CA GLY A 37 0.42 -10.17 -20.30
C GLY A 37 1.45 -9.65 -19.29
N TYR A 38 1.14 -8.60 -18.53
CA TYR A 38 2.01 -8.13 -17.45
C TYR A 38 1.76 -8.89 -16.15
N ILE A 39 2.82 -9.09 -15.35
CA ILE A 39 2.67 -9.52 -13.96
C ILE A 39 2.29 -8.29 -13.13
N VAL A 40 1.06 -8.26 -12.63
CA VAL A 40 0.49 -7.10 -11.92
C VAL A 40 0.12 -7.50 -10.50
N SER A 41 0.30 -6.58 -9.57
CA SER A 41 -0.22 -6.68 -8.21
C SER A 41 -0.73 -5.32 -7.76
N ALA A 42 -1.60 -5.32 -6.74
CA ALA A 42 -2.11 -4.10 -6.13
C ALA A 42 -1.67 -3.99 -4.66
N ILE A 43 -1.54 -2.76 -4.15
CA ILE A 43 -1.37 -2.43 -2.73
C ILE A 43 -2.53 -1.54 -2.32
N LYS A 44 -3.18 -1.85 -1.19
CA LYS A 44 -4.08 -0.93 -0.50
C LYS A 44 -3.34 -0.23 0.63
N ILE A 45 -3.39 1.08 0.64
CA ILE A 45 -2.94 1.92 1.75
C ILE A 45 -4.17 2.56 2.38
N ASP A 46 -4.40 2.29 3.66
CA ASP A 46 -5.45 2.92 4.44
C ASP A 46 -4.89 3.91 5.47
N PRO A 47 -5.34 5.17 5.45
CA PRO A 47 -4.73 6.20 6.27
C PRO A 47 -5.18 6.19 7.76
N TYR A 48 -5.89 5.17 8.24
CA TYR A 48 -6.28 5.05 9.64
C TYR A 48 -5.21 4.44 10.56
N ILE A 49 -5.37 4.68 11.87
CA ILE A 49 -4.38 4.33 12.92
C ILE A 49 -4.48 2.86 13.37
N ASN A 50 -5.57 2.15 13.08
CA ASN A 50 -5.66 0.72 13.36
C ASN A 50 -4.53 -0.04 12.63
N VAL A 51 -3.95 -1.06 13.29
CA VAL A 51 -2.83 -1.85 12.73
C VAL A 51 -3.30 -2.83 11.65
N ASP A 52 -4.57 -3.21 11.75
CA ASP A 52 -5.33 -4.15 10.92
C ASP A 52 -6.81 -3.73 10.96
N ALA A 53 -7.65 -4.42 10.19
CA ALA A 53 -9.08 -4.14 10.18
C ALA A 53 -9.86 -4.85 11.30
N GLY A 54 -9.26 -5.82 12.00
CA GLY A 54 -9.96 -6.72 12.93
C GLY A 54 -10.57 -6.04 14.17
N THR A 55 -10.09 -4.85 14.51
CA THR A 55 -10.59 -4.06 15.66
C THR A 55 -11.72 -3.09 15.31
N MET A 56 -12.08 -2.94 14.04
CA MET A 56 -13.13 -2.02 13.59
C MET A 56 -14.52 -2.68 13.66
N ASN A 57 -15.56 -1.88 13.90
CA ASN A 57 -16.94 -2.36 13.84
C ASN A 57 -17.33 -2.62 12.37
N PRO A 58 -17.64 -3.88 11.97
CA PRO A 58 -17.90 -4.20 10.57
C PRO A 58 -19.20 -3.60 10.03
N ILE A 59 -20.14 -3.23 10.90
CA ILE A 59 -21.40 -2.56 10.49
C ILE A 59 -21.11 -1.12 10.02
N GLU A 60 -20.09 -0.48 10.59
CA GLU A 60 -19.75 0.91 10.29
C GLU A 60 -18.68 1.03 9.20
N HIS A 61 -17.70 0.13 9.21
CA HIS A 61 -16.51 0.23 8.36
C HIS A 61 -16.44 -0.79 7.22
N GLY A 62 -17.42 -1.70 7.13
CA GLY A 62 -17.45 -2.77 6.14
C GLY A 62 -16.84 -4.07 6.64
N GLU A 63 -16.86 -5.10 5.78
CA GLU A 63 -16.33 -6.41 6.14
C GLU A 63 -14.82 -6.41 6.34
N VAL A 64 -14.35 -7.25 7.26
CA VAL A 64 -12.93 -7.60 7.36
C VAL A 64 -12.63 -8.73 6.38
N PHE A 65 -11.69 -8.51 5.48
CA PHE A 65 -11.24 -9.51 4.53
C PHE A 65 -9.97 -10.22 5.04
N VAL A 66 -9.97 -11.55 5.05
CA VAL A 66 -8.84 -12.36 5.53
C VAL A 66 -8.08 -12.94 4.34
N THR A 67 -6.79 -12.63 4.23
CA THR A 67 -5.91 -13.15 3.17
C THR A 67 -5.49 -14.59 3.42
N GLU A 68 -4.98 -15.27 2.39
CA GLU A 68 -4.46 -16.65 2.51
C GLU A 68 -3.37 -16.77 3.59
N ASP A 69 -2.55 -15.73 3.78
CA ASP A 69 -1.48 -15.69 4.79
C ASP A 69 -1.95 -15.23 6.18
N GLY A 70 -3.28 -15.12 6.38
CA GLY A 70 -3.93 -14.91 7.67
C GLY A 70 -3.93 -13.46 8.16
N ASP A 71 -3.79 -12.48 7.26
CA ASP A 71 -3.86 -11.06 7.63
C ASP A 71 -5.31 -10.55 7.58
N GLU A 72 -5.67 -9.70 8.55
CA GLU A 72 -6.99 -9.07 8.63
C GLU A 72 -6.96 -7.69 7.97
N THR A 73 -7.66 -7.55 6.85
CA THR A 73 -7.52 -6.42 5.92
C THR A 73 -8.86 -5.77 5.59
N ASP A 74 -8.82 -4.59 4.98
CA ASP A 74 -10.00 -3.94 4.42
C ASP A 74 -10.61 -4.75 3.25
N GLN A 75 -11.93 -4.64 3.06
CA GLN A 75 -12.68 -5.31 1.99
C GLN A 75 -12.16 -5.07 0.57
N ASP A 76 -11.45 -3.95 0.32
CA ASP A 76 -10.86 -3.65 -0.98
C ASP A 76 -9.81 -4.70 -1.40
N ILE A 77 -9.15 -5.37 -0.46
CA ILE A 77 -8.24 -6.49 -0.78
C ILE A 77 -9.01 -7.62 -1.45
N GLY A 78 -10.22 -7.94 -0.96
CA GLY A 78 -11.09 -8.93 -1.59
C GLY A 78 -11.51 -8.54 -3.00
N ASN A 79 -11.73 -7.24 -3.27
CA ASN A 79 -11.98 -6.76 -4.62
C ASN A 79 -10.77 -7.01 -5.54
N TYR A 80 -9.56 -6.76 -5.05
CA TYR A 80 -8.34 -7.00 -5.83
C TYR A 80 -8.14 -8.49 -6.13
N GLU A 81 -8.35 -9.39 -5.16
CA GLU A 81 -8.24 -10.83 -5.41
C GLU A 81 -9.24 -11.31 -6.47
N ARG A 82 -10.50 -10.87 -6.37
CA ARG A 82 -11.57 -11.24 -7.31
C ARG A 82 -11.28 -10.77 -8.74
N PHE A 83 -10.78 -9.55 -8.91
CA PHE A 83 -10.50 -8.96 -10.23
C PHE A 83 -9.19 -9.45 -10.85
N LEU A 84 -8.17 -9.67 -10.02
CA LEU A 84 -6.84 -10.10 -10.48
C LEU A 84 -6.71 -11.62 -10.54
N ASN A 85 -7.69 -12.35 -10.02
CA ASN A 85 -7.72 -13.81 -9.92
C ASN A 85 -6.39 -14.38 -9.36
N GLN A 86 -5.90 -13.77 -8.28
CA GLN A 86 -4.67 -14.15 -7.61
C GLN A 86 -4.74 -13.76 -6.13
N ASN A 87 -4.00 -14.48 -5.29
CA ASN A 87 -3.92 -14.16 -3.87
C ASN A 87 -3.14 -12.88 -3.63
N ILE A 88 -3.64 -12.04 -2.74
CA ILE A 88 -3.01 -10.84 -2.23
C ILE A 88 -2.52 -11.14 -0.81
N TYR A 89 -1.31 -10.71 -0.48
CA TYR A 89 -0.64 -11.05 0.79
C TYR A 89 -0.61 -9.86 1.73
N LYS A 90 -0.26 -10.09 3.01
CA LYS A 90 -0.09 -9.04 4.02
C LYS A 90 0.85 -7.89 3.62
N GLU A 91 1.84 -8.16 2.76
CA GLU A 91 2.75 -7.11 2.27
C GLU A 91 2.04 -6.08 1.38
N ASN A 92 0.91 -6.45 0.79
CA ASN A 92 0.10 -5.61 -0.09
C ASN A 92 -0.91 -4.74 0.67
N TYR A 93 -0.96 -4.87 1.98
CA TYR A 93 -1.87 -4.11 2.82
C TYR A 93 -1.10 -3.29 3.85
N MET A 94 -1.41 -2.01 3.92
CA MET A 94 -0.70 -1.05 4.76
C MET A 94 -1.67 -0.08 5.41
N THR A 95 -1.48 0.14 6.71
CA THR A 95 -2.19 1.18 7.46
C THR A 95 -1.21 2.17 8.07
N THR A 96 -1.68 3.37 8.43
CA THR A 96 -0.88 4.31 9.23
C THR A 96 -0.41 3.65 10.52
N GLY A 97 -1.30 2.95 11.22
CA GLY A 97 -0.99 2.20 12.44
C GLY A 97 0.19 1.25 12.29
N ARG A 98 0.14 0.41 11.27
CA ARG A 98 1.16 -0.62 11.00
C ARG A 98 2.52 -0.01 10.66
N VAL A 99 2.53 1.10 9.93
CA VAL A 99 3.75 1.86 9.60
C VAL A 99 4.38 2.46 10.86
N TYR A 100 3.57 3.19 11.65
CA TYR A 100 4.04 3.83 12.87
C TYR A 100 4.54 2.80 13.89
N LEU A 101 3.78 1.73 14.12
CA LEU A 101 4.18 0.65 15.03
C LEU A 101 5.55 0.09 14.65
N SER A 102 5.82 -0.09 13.36
CA SER A 102 7.10 -0.63 12.89
C SER A 102 8.27 0.34 13.13
N VAL A 103 8.07 1.62 12.85
CA VAL A 103 9.10 2.65 13.13
C VAL A 103 9.38 2.75 14.63
N ILE A 104 8.33 2.78 15.45
CA ILE A 104 8.45 2.83 16.92
C ILE A 104 9.16 1.59 17.45
N GLN A 105 8.81 0.40 16.96
CA GLN A 105 9.45 -0.84 17.40
C GLN A 105 10.95 -0.87 17.06
N ARG A 106 11.33 -0.43 15.85
CA ARG A 106 12.74 -0.32 15.45
C ARG A 106 13.50 0.70 16.29
N GLU A 107 12.86 1.82 16.63
CA GLU A 107 13.43 2.80 17.57
C GLU A 107 13.67 2.17 18.93
N ARG A 108 12.71 1.41 19.45
CA ARG A 108 12.86 0.74 20.74
C ARG A 108 13.89 -0.37 20.76
N ASN A 109 14.14 -1.00 19.61
CA ASN A 109 15.19 -1.99 19.41
C ASN A 109 16.58 -1.36 19.12
N LEU A 110 16.74 -0.04 19.22
CA LEU A 110 17.97 0.71 18.93
C LEU A 110 18.48 0.57 17.48
N GLU A 111 17.62 0.22 16.52
CA GLU A 111 18.00 0.03 15.11
C GLU A 111 18.40 1.34 14.40
N TYR A 112 18.03 2.50 14.97
CA TYR A 112 18.46 3.83 14.48
C TYR A 112 19.75 4.33 15.16
N GLY A 113 20.43 3.51 15.98
CA GLY A 113 21.71 3.85 16.59
C GLY A 113 21.62 5.02 17.60
N GLY A 114 20.51 5.14 18.31
CA GLY A 114 20.26 6.19 19.31
C GLY A 114 19.99 7.59 18.74
N LYS A 115 19.83 7.71 17.41
CA LYS A 115 19.48 8.99 16.77
C LYS A 115 17.99 9.31 16.95
N CYS A 116 17.67 10.60 16.85
CA CYS A 116 16.28 11.06 16.83
C CYS A 116 15.52 10.49 15.64
N VAL A 117 14.34 9.92 15.89
CA VAL A 117 13.45 9.37 14.87
C VAL A 117 12.28 10.33 14.67
N GLU A 118 12.22 10.90 13.47
CA GLU A 118 11.25 11.92 13.06
C GLU A 118 10.21 11.38 12.08
N VAL A 119 9.04 12.01 12.01
CA VAL A 119 7.97 11.64 11.05
C VAL A 119 8.50 11.70 9.61
N VAL A 120 9.12 12.81 9.22
CA VAL A 120 9.87 12.92 7.97
C VAL A 120 11.36 12.96 8.34
N PRO A 121 12.21 12.07 7.81
CA PRO A 121 11.93 11.20 6.66
C PRO A 121 11.55 9.74 7.01
N HIS A 122 11.53 9.33 8.28
CA HIS A 122 11.48 7.90 8.64
C HIS A 122 10.16 7.21 8.28
N ILE A 123 9.02 7.89 8.41
CA ILE A 123 7.71 7.32 8.06
C ILE A 123 7.57 7.14 6.53
N PRO A 124 7.83 8.16 5.67
CA PRO A 124 7.86 7.96 4.22
C PRO A 124 8.87 6.90 3.75
N MET A 125 10.03 6.79 4.42
CA MET A 125 11.00 5.73 4.12
C MET A 125 10.45 4.33 4.42
N GLU A 126 9.77 4.15 5.54
CA GLU A 126 9.12 2.87 5.87
C GLU A 126 8.02 2.52 4.85
N ILE A 127 7.19 3.48 4.44
CA ILE A 127 6.16 3.28 3.41
C ILE A 127 6.81 2.82 2.10
N ARG A 128 7.86 3.51 1.64
CA ARG A 128 8.64 3.14 0.45
C ARG A 128 9.18 1.72 0.55
N ASP A 129 9.76 1.35 1.70
CA ASP A 129 10.41 0.06 1.87
C ASP A 129 9.40 -1.09 1.94
N ARG A 130 8.21 -0.86 2.49
CA ARG A 130 7.06 -1.77 2.39
C ARG A 130 6.60 -1.98 0.96
N ILE A 131 6.44 -0.91 0.17
CA ILE A 131 6.09 -1.02 -1.26
C ILE A 131 7.13 -1.87 -1.99
N LYS A 132 8.42 -1.65 -1.75
CA LYS A 132 9.50 -2.46 -2.34
C LYS A 132 9.43 -3.93 -1.88
N LYS A 133 9.06 -4.20 -0.63
CA LYS A 133 8.90 -5.56 -0.10
C LYS A 133 7.74 -6.29 -0.80
N ALA A 134 6.60 -5.61 -0.96
CA ALA A 134 5.45 -6.14 -1.70
C ALA A 134 5.81 -6.49 -3.14
N VAL A 135 6.53 -5.61 -3.86
CA VAL A 135 7.02 -5.88 -5.22
C VAL A 135 7.92 -7.12 -5.27
N LYS A 136 8.83 -7.29 -4.31
CA LYS A 136 9.71 -8.47 -4.26
C LYS A 136 8.92 -9.76 -4.02
N LYS A 137 7.91 -9.73 -3.15
CA LYS A 137 7.06 -10.88 -2.82
C LYS A 137 6.22 -11.32 -4.02
N THR A 138 5.59 -10.37 -4.72
CA THR A 138 4.68 -10.67 -5.84
C THR A 138 5.39 -10.77 -7.19
N LYS A 139 6.67 -10.37 -7.26
CA LYS A 139 7.46 -10.26 -8.50
C LYS A 139 6.77 -9.39 -9.56
N ALA A 140 5.97 -8.41 -9.12
CA ALA A 140 5.18 -7.57 -10.00
C ALA A 140 6.07 -6.71 -10.93
N GLU A 141 5.72 -6.72 -12.21
CA GLU A 141 6.27 -5.83 -13.23
C GLU A 141 5.60 -4.46 -13.16
N ILE A 142 4.31 -4.43 -12.79
CA ILE A 142 3.54 -3.23 -12.50
C ILE A 142 2.89 -3.39 -11.14
N MET A 143 3.19 -2.48 -10.22
CA MET A 143 2.54 -2.38 -8.92
C MET A 143 1.57 -1.21 -8.94
N ILE A 144 0.29 -1.48 -8.72
CA ILE A 144 -0.74 -0.45 -8.54
C ILE A 144 -0.86 -0.17 -7.05
N ILE A 145 -0.79 1.08 -6.63
CA ILE A 145 -0.84 1.47 -5.22
C ILE A 145 -2.03 2.41 -5.07
N GLU A 146 -3.07 1.94 -4.40
CA GLU A 146 -4.19 2.78 -4.01
C GLU A 146 -3.90 3.44 -2.67
N ILE A 147 -4.00 4.76 -2.64
CA ILE A 147 -3.98 5.54 -1.40
C ILE A 147 -5.43 5.88 -1.04
N GLY A 148 -5.92 5.29 0.05
CA GLY A 148 -7.22 5.56 0.64
C GLY A 148 -7.35 7.01 1.10
N GLY A 149 -8.57 7.42 1.49
CA GLY A 149 -8.87 8.81 1.83
C GLY A 149 -8.91 9.76 0.62
N THR A 150 -8.84 11.05 0.91
CA THR A 150 -8.95 12.13 -0.08
C THR A 150 -7.68 12.97 -0.09
N VAL A 151 -7.18 13.31 -1.28
CA VAL A 151 -6.08 14.26 -1.44
C VAL A 151 -6.48 15.60 -0.79
N GLY A 152 -5.60 16.12 0.06
CA GLY A 152 -5.83 17.31 0.88
C GLY A 152 -6.03 16.99 2.37
N GLU A 153 -6.36 15.75 2.72
CA GLU A 153 -6.42 15.32 4.12
C GLU A 153 -5.00 15.13 4.70
N TYR A 154 -4.78 15.56 5.95
CA TYR A 154 -3.47 15.46 6.61
C TYR A 154 -2.96 14.02 6.71
N GLN A 155 -3.87 13.06 6.89
CA GLN A 155 -3.55 11.64 7.01
C GLN A 155 -2.92 11.06 5.72
N ASN A 156 -3.18 11.66 4.56
CA ASN A 156 -2.64 11.19 3.27
C ASN A 156 -1.22 11.73 2.98
N LEU A 157 -0.79 12.79 3.68
CA LEU A 157 0.41 13.54 3.35
C LEU A 157 1.67 12.66 3.32
N LEU A 158 1.79 11.74 4.27
CA LEU A 158 2.98 10.88 4.41
C LEU A 158 3.07 9.84 3.29
N PHE A 159 1.94 9.33 2.81
CA PHE A 159 1.90 8.39 1.69
C PHE A 159 2.17 9.08 0.35
N LEU A 160 1.64 10.30 0.17
CA LEU A 160 1.95 11.13 -0.99
C LEU A 160 3.44 11.55 -1.00
N GLU A 161 4.01 11.86 0.16
CA GLU A 161 5.43 12.16 0.28
C GLU A 161 6.30 10.93 -0.05
N ALA A 162 5.91 9.74 0.39
CA ALA A 162 6.59 8.50 0.01
C ALA A 162 6.55 8.28 -1.52
N ALA A 163 5.40 8.52 -2.15
CA ALA A 163 5.26 8.45 -3.61
C ALA A 163 6.17 9.46 -4.33
N ARG A 164 6.22 10.71 -3.84
CA ARG A 164 7.10 11.77 -4.35
C ARG A 164 8.58 11.38 -4.22
N MET A 165 8.99 10.86 -3.06
CA MET A 165 10.34 10.35 -2.82
C MET A 165 10.69 9.22 -3.78
N MET A 166 9.78 8.26 -4.00
CA MET A 166 10.00 7.16 -4.94
C MET A 166 10.25 7.63 -6.37
N HIS A 167 9.57 8.70 -6.81
CA HIS A 167 9.83 9.33 -8.09
C HIS A 167 11.23 9.97 -8.15
N LEU A 168 11.59 10.75 -7.13
CA LEU A 168 12.89 11.44 -7.08
C LEU A 168 14.10 10.51 -7.00
N TYR A 169 13.98 9.35 -6.35
CA TYR A 169 15.07 8.36 -6.28
C TYR A 169 15.23 7.55 -7.57
N ASN A 170 14.27 7.61 -8.48
CA ASN A 170 14.31 6.92 -9.76
C ASN A 170 13.86 7.86 -10.90
N PRO A 171 14.51 9.03 -11.04
CA PRO A 171 14.16 9.98 -12.07
C PRO A 171 14.59 9.34 -13.39
N LYS A 172 13.61 9.03 -14.23
CA LYS A 172 13.91 8.63 -15.60
C LYS A 172 14.27 9.84 -16.44
#